data_AF-A0A7Y2K4D0-F1
#
_entry.id   AF-A0A7Y2K4D0-F1
#
_cell.length_a   1.000
_cell.length_b   1.000
_cell.length_c   1.000
_cell.angle_alpha   90.00
_cell.angle_beta   90.00
_cell.angle_gamma   90.00
#
_symmetry.space_group_name_H-M   'P 1'
#
loop_
_entity.id
_entity.type
_entity.pdbx_description
1 polymer ?
#
loop_
_entity_poly.entity_id
_entity_poly.type
_entity_poly.pdbx_seq_one_letter_code
_entity_poly.pdbx_strand_id
1 'polypeptide(L)'
;MITQITLEKLEFQKVLYQVANYTITEKGKQLVQNIKPVTDKNFISREGETVNQAKEILIKNVPPPIEFIPDLTETLLQSKIEGSILNSKKILQILNLAASSRKLFKFIKDNSEVAPLFTNYNPDLFIDKMFEHHIQNVIDENGEVKEKASKELSSLRKDIRDKQGELIKSINRIMKSLEDQEMVREDYLTLRDGRMVIPIKAEHKRHLRGFIHSESSTGQTVYIEPEQTLELNNEIISLNFAERREVERLLKEITRLIGKESEKLKVSLERVAYIDSVFA
;
A
#
# COMPACT_ATOMS: atom_id res chain seq x y z
N MET A 1 17.84 -32.73 -26.59
CA MET A 1 17.01 -31.57 -26.18
C MET A 1 15.56 -32.02 -26.20
N ILE A 2 14.80 -31.82 -25.11
CA ILE A 2 13.37 -32.14 -25.09
C ILE A 2 12.65 -31.11 -25.96
N THR A 3 11.83 -31.57 -26.92
CA THR A 3 11.14 -30.67 -27.85
C THR A 3 9.90 -30.05 -27.21
N GLN A 4 9.49 -28.88 -27.69
CA GLN A 4 8.25 -28.23 -27.27
C GLN A 4 7.02 -29.14 -27.47
N ILE A 5 6.97 -29.85 -28.60
CA ILE A 5 5.92 -30.83 -28.90
C ILE A 5 5.87 -31.95 -27.86
N THR A 6 7.03 -32.41 -27.37
CA THR A 6 7.09 -33.41 -26.30
C THR A 6 6.51 -32.86 -24.99
N LEU A 7 6.83 -31.61 -24.62
CA LEU A 7 6.31 -30.98 -23.40
C LEU A 7 4.79 -30.77 -23.46
N GLU A 8 4.26 -30.42 -24.62
CA GLU A 8 2.82 -30.29 -24.86
C GLU A 8 2.10 -31.63 -24.73
N LYS A 9 2.64 -32.69 -25.35
CA LYS A 9 2.08 -34.06 -25.25
C LYS A 9 2.11 -34.62 -23.82
N LEU A 10 3.12 -34.28 -23.04
CA LEU A 10 3.24 -34.66 -21.63
C LEU A 10 2.41 -33.75 -20.71
N GLU A 11 1.71 -32.77 -21.26
CA GLU A 11 0.94 -31.77 -20.51
C GLU A 11 1.78 -31.07 -19.43
N PHE A 12 3.09 -30.93 -19.65
CA PHE A 12 4.06 -30.47 -18.65
C PHE A 12 3.66 -29.11 -18.04
N GLN A 13 3.17 -28.20 -18.89
CA GLN A 13 2.70 -26.89 -18.45
C GLN A 13 1.50 -26.99 -17.49
N LYS A 14 0.58 -27.95 -17.69
CA LYS A 14 -0.55 -28.15 -16.76
C LYS A 14 -0.08 -28.57 -15.37
N VAL A 15 0.96 -29.41 -15.30
CA VAL A 15 1.59 -29.79 -14.01
C VAL A 15 2.18 -28.56 -13.33
N LEU A 16 2.94 -27.74 -14.06
CA LEU A 16 3.50 -26.50 -13.50
C LEU A 16 2.41 -25.54 -13.01
N TYR A 17 1.29 -25.41 -13.73
CA TYR A 17 0.16 -24.58 -13.28
C TYR A 17 -0.46 -25.10 -11.97
N GLN A 18 -0.50 -26.42 -11.76
CA GLN A 18 -1.00 -26.99 -10.51
C GLN A 18 -0.05 -26.69 -9.34
N VAL A 19 1.26 -26.88 -9.54
CA VAL A 19 2.29 -26.54 -8.52
C VAL A 19 2.26 -25.05 -8.20
N ALA A 20 2.13 -24.20 -9.22
CA ALA A 20 2.05 -22.75 -9.08
C ALA A 20 0.81 -22.24 -8.31
N ASN A 21 -0.15 -23.10 -7.96
CA ASN A 21 -1.24 -22.74 -7.05
C ASN A 21 -0.85 -22.86 -5.57
N TYR A 22 0.27 -23.52 -5.26
CA TYR A 22 0.81 -23.65 -3.91
C TYR A 22 1.83 -22.57 -3.57
N THR A 23 2.30 -21.80 -4.56
CA THR A 23 3.16 -20.63 -4.32
C THR A 23 2.35 -19.47 -3.75
N ILE A 24 2.97 -18.71 -2.84
CA ILE A 24 2.38 -17.56 -2.16
C ILE A 24 2.74 -16.24 -2.86
N THR A 25 3.95 -16.14 -3.41
CA THR A 25 4.46 -14.92 -4.04
C THR A 25 4.20 -14.88 -5.53
N GLU A 26 4.03 -13.68 -6.10
CA GLU A 26 3.80 -13.53 -7.53
C GLU A 26 5.03 -13.99 -8.34
N LYS A 27 6.23 -13.65 -7.89
CA LYS A 27 7.47 -14.10 -8.54
C LYS A 27 7.71 -15.60 -8.36
N GLY A 28 7.38 -16.19 -7.21
CA GLY A 28 7.45 -17.65 -7.00
C GLY A 28 6.57 -18.40 -7.98
N LYS A 29 5.33 -17.91 -8.18
CA LYS A 29 4.41 -18.41 -9.20
C LYS A 29 5.02 -18.36 -10.61
N GLN A 30 5.60 -17.21 -10.97
CA GLN A 30 6.28 -17.04 -12.26
C GLN A 30 7.48 -17.97 -12.41
N LEU A 31 8.27 -18.18 -11.35
CA LEU A 31 9.41 -19.10 -11.37
C LEU A 31 8.95 -20.52 -11.69
N VAL A 32 7.93 -21.03 -10.99
CA VAL A 32 7.37 -22.37 -11.23
C VAL A 32 6.85 -22.51 -12.66
N GLN A 33 6.07 -21.55 -13.15
CA GLN A 33 5.49 -21.59 -14.50
C GLN A 33 6.53 -21.56 -15.62
N ASN A 34 7.69 -20.96 -15.36
CA ASN A 34 8.77 -20.83 -16.33
C ASN A 34 9.84 -21.94 -16.22
N ILE A 35 9.67 -22.93 -15.34
CA ILE A 35 10.58 -24.08 -15.24
C ILE A 35 10.69 -24.80 -16.58
N LYS A 36 11.91 -25.16 -16.97
CA LYS A 36 12.21 -25.98 -18.14
C LYS A 36 13.09 -27.15 -17.74
N PRO A 37 12.97 -28.31 -18.41
CA PRO A 37 13.87 -29.41 -18.17
C PRO A 37 15.32 -29.01 -18.45
N VAL A 38 16.20 -29.38 -17.54
CA VAL A 38 17.64 -29.13 -17.60
C VAL A 38 18.39 -30.45 -17.70
N THR A 39 19.62 -30.42 -18.21
CA THR A 39 20.46 -31.63 -18.40
C THR A 39 21.73 -31.63 -17.54
N ASP A 40 22.00 -30.55 -16.80
CA ASP A 40 23.13 -30.49 -15.88
C ASP A 40 22.83 -31.33 -14.64
N LYS A 41 23.52 -32.47 -14.54
CA LYS A 41 23.36 -33.43 -13.45
C LYS A 41 23.65 -32.83 -12.07
N ASN A 42 24.64 -31.94 -11.96
CA ASN A 42 25.00 -31.33 -10.69
C ASN A 42 23.89 -30.38 -10.22
N PHE A 43 23.36 -29.58 -11.15
CA PHE A 43 22.21 -28.73 -10.88
C PHE A 43 20.99 -29.56 -10.45
N ILE A 44 20.63 -30.60 -11.22
CA ILE A 44 19.47 -31.45 -10.91
C ILE A 44 19.59 -32.08 -9.53
N SER A 45 20.76 -32.65 -9.21
CA SER A 45 20.98 -33.29 -7.91
C SER A 45 20.87 -32.29 -6.76
N ARG A 46 21.38 -31.06 -6.95
CA ARG A 46 21.31 -30.02 -5.92
C ARG A 46 19.88 -29.52 -5.71
N GLU A 47 19.16 -29.16 -6.78
CA GLU A 47 17.78 -28.67 -6.67
C GLU A 47 16.85 -29.75 -6.12
N GLY A 48 17.02 -31.01 -6.55
CA GLY A 48 16.25 -32.14 -6.02
C GLY A 48 16.47 -32.34 -4.52
N GLU A 49 17.71 -32.17 -4.04
CA GLU A 49 18.01 -32.22 -2.61
C GLU A 49 17.41 -31.03 -1.86
N THR A 50 17.42 -29.82 -2.44
CA THR A 50 16.75 -28.66 -1.84
C THR A 50 15.24 -28.89 -1.67
N VAL A 51 14.58 -29.46 -2.68
CA VAL A 51 13.14 -29.83 -2.63
C VAL A 51 12.89 -30.92 -1.58
N ASN A 52 13.75 -31.93 -1.50
CA ASN A 52 13.64 -32.97 -0.46
C ASN A 52 13.73 -32.36 0.94
N GLN A 53 14.65 -31.43 1.18
CA GLN A 53 14.77 -30.75 2.48
C GLN A 53 13.55 -29.87 2.80
N ALA A 54 12.99 -29.17 1.82
CA ALA A 54 11.75 -28.42 1.99
C ALA A 54 10.59 -29.34 2.41
N LYS A 55 10.46 -30.49 1.74
CA LYS A 55 9.47 -31.52 2.07
C LYS A 55 9.66 -32.05 3.49
N GLU A 56 10.89 -32.33 3.94
CA GLU A 56 11.15 -32.78 5.31
C GLU A 56 10.74 -31.73 6.37
N ILE A 57 10.90 -30.44 6.06
CA ILE A 57 10.37 -29.37 6.93
C ILE A 57 8.84 -29.38 6.95
N LEU A 58 8.19 -29.48 5.79
CA LEU A 58 6.73 -29.49 5.68
C LEU A 58 6.08 -30.68 6.39
N ILE A 59 6.70 -31.86 6.37
CA ILE A 59 6.23 -33.05 7.11
C ILE A 59 6.16 -32.78 8.62
N LYS A 60 6.99 -31.88 9.15
CA LYS A 60 6.96 -31.44 10.55
C LYS A 60 5.88 -30.36 10.81
N ASN A 61 5.02 -30.07 9.84
CA ASN A 61 3.90 -29.12 9.89
C ASN A 61 4.28 -27.67 10.22
N VAL A 62 5.46 -27.21 9.81
CA VAL A 62 5.84 -25.79 9.92
C VAL A 62 5.97 -25.19 8.53
N PRO A 63 4.96 -24.48 8.00
CA PRO A 63 5.10 -23.78 6.73
C PRO A 63 6.07 -22.60 6.85
N PRO A 64 6.77 -22.22 5.76
CA PRO A 64 7.62 -21.05 5.78
C PRO A 64 6.76 -19.79 6.05
N PRO A 65 7.25 -18.84 6.86
CA PRO A 65 6.49 -17.65 7.25
C PRO A 65 6.53 -16.58 6.15
N ILE A 66 6.02 -16.93 4.96
CA ILE A 66 5.95 -16.09 3.77
C ILE A 66 4.51 -15.60 3.62
N GLU A 67 4.35 -14.29 3.45
CA GLU A 67 3.07 -13.66 3.13
C GLU A 67 3.01 -13.35 1.63
N PHE A 68 1.82 -13.01 1.12
CA PHE A 68 1.67 -12.60 -0.27
C PHE A 68 2.53 -11.36 -0.56
N ILE A 69 3.42 -11.48 -1.54
CA ILE A 69 4.29 -10.40 -2.00
C ILE A 69 4.09 -10.26 -3.53
N PRO A 70 3.63 -9.08 -4.01
CA PRO A 70 3.54 -8.82 -5.44
C PRO A 70 4.94 -8.64 -6.06
N ASP A 71 5.04 -8.59 -7.39
CA ASP A 71 6.31 -8.22 -8.00
C ASP A 71 6.65 -6.74 -7.73
N LEU A 72 7.67 -6.52 -6.89
CA LEU A 72 8.14 -5.20 -6.49
C LEU A 72 9.33 -4.70 -7.33
N THR A 73 9.74 -5.43 -8.37
CA THR A 73 10.94 -5.10 -9.17
C THR A 73 10.89 -3.67 -9.71
N GLU A 74 9.79 -3.26 -10.35
CA GLU A 74 9.64 -1.90 -10.87
C GLU A 74 9.55 -0.85 -9.77
N THR A 75 8.87 -1.16 -8.67
CA THR A 75 8.73 -0.25 -7.52
C THR A 75 10.09 0.02 -6.86
N LEU A 76 10.92 -1.01 -6.70
CA LEU A 76 12.27 -0.89 -6.17
C LEU A 76 13.17 -0.09 -7.12
N LEU A 77 13.07 -0.29 -8.44
CA LEU A 77 13.78 0.53 -9.42
C LEU A 77 13.34 2.00 -9.36
N GLN A 78 12.02 2.24 -9.29
CA GLN A 78 11.45 3.59 -9.18
C GLN A 78 12.00 4.33 -7.96
N SER A 79 12.12 3.66 -6.80
CA SER A 79 12.61 4.26 -5.55
C SER A 79 14.03 4.82 -5.62
N LYS A 80 14.84 4.37 -6.59
CA LYS A 80 16.22 4.86 -6.79
C LYS A 80 16.26 6.19 -7.55
N ILE A 81 15.18 6.56 -8.24
CA ILE A 81 15.13 7.77 -9.05
C ILE A 81 15.05 8.97 -8.11
N GLU A 82 15.94 9.94 -8.30
CA GLU A 82 15.97 11.15 -7.50
C GLU A 82 14.65 11.92 -7.63
N GLY A 83 14.09 12.35 -6.50
CA GLY A 83 12.81 13.05 -6.46
C GLY A 83 11.57 12.16 -6.59
N SER A 84 11.72 10.84 -6.81
CA SER A 84 10.59 9.92 -6.83
C SER A 84 9.90 9.81 -5.46
N ILE A 85 8.60 9.54 -5.50
CA ILE A 85 7.76 9.35 -4.31
C ILE A 85 6.90 8.12 -4.56
N LEU A 86 7.10 7.10 -3.74
CA LEU A 86 6.22 5.94 -3.70
C LEU A 86 4.97 6.26 -2.89
N ASN A 87 3.83 5.78 -3.37
CA ASN A 87 2.62 5.83 -2.56
C ASN A 87 2.72 4.88 -1.35
N SER A 88 1.90 5.15 -0.34
CA SER A 88 1.93 4.42 0.93
C SER A 88 1.66 2.92 0.79
N LYS A 89 0.79 2.51 -0.14
CA LYS A 89 0.50 1.09 -0.41
C LYS A 89 1.72 0.34 -0.94
N LYS A 90 2.46 0.93 -1.89
CA LYS A 90 3.71 0.36 -2.41
C LYS A 90 4.77 0.24 -1.32
N ILE A 91 4.87 1.25 -0.45
CA ILE A 91 5.79 1.21 0.69
C ILE A 91 5.40 0.09 1.67
N LEU A 92 4.12 -0.09 1.97
CA LEU A 92 3.64 -1.19 2.82
C LEU A 92 4.00 -2.56 2.23
N GLN A 93 3.87 -2.75 0.92
CA GLN A 93 4.27 -4.00 0.26
C GLN A 93 5.78 -4.28 0.43
N ILE A 94 6.62 -3.25 0.38
CA ILE A 94 8.07 -3.38 0.63
C ILE A 94 8.35 -3.70 2.10
N LEU A 95 7.58 -3.12 3.03
CA LEU A 95 7.67 -3.48 4.44
C LEU A 95 7.32 -4.96 4.66
N ASN A 96 6.29 -5.47 3.98
CA ASN A 96 5.90 -6.88 4.06
C ASN A 96 6.99 -7.81 3.49
N LEU A 97 7.67 -7.40 2.42
CA LEU A 97 8.84 -8.10 1.90
C LEU A 97 9.97 -8.15 2.95
N ALA A 98 10.33 -7.01 3.55
CA ALA A 98 11.39 -6.94 4.56
C ALA A 98 11.05 -7.79 5.80
N ALA A 99 9.81 -7.71 6.28
CA ALA A 99 9.33 -8.50 7.40
C ALA A 99 9.33 -10.00 7.10
N SER A 100 8.84 -10.40 5.92
CA SER A 100 8.84 -11.81 5.46
C SER A 100 10.27 -12.34 5.34
N SER A 101 11.18 -11.54 4.78
CA SER A 101 12.59 -11.89 4.65
C SER A 101 13.26 -12.16 6.00
N ARG A 102 13.05 -11.27 6.98
CA ARG A 102 13.55 -11.46 8.35
C ARG A 102 12.93 -12.69 9.04
N LYS A 103 11.62 -12.90 8.90
CA LYS A 103 10.93 -14.09 9.45
C LYS A 103 11.51 -15.36 8.81
N LEU A 104 11.72 -15.35 7.50
CA LEU A 104 12.27 -16.47 6.74
C LEU A 104 13.71 -16.79 7.14
N PHE A 105 14.56 -15.78 7.36
CA PHE A 105 15.91 -15.98 7.87
C PHE A 105 15.91 -16.72 9.21
N LYS A 106 15.02 -16.31 10.13
CA LYS A 106 14.88 -17.01 11.42
C LYS A 106 14.40 -18.44 11.23
N PHE A 107 13.39 -18.64 10.39
CA PHE A 107 12.86 -19.97 10.07
C PHE A 107 13.93 -20.91 9.50
N ILE A 108 14.76 -20.44 8.56
CA ILE A 108 15.88 -21.23 8.01
C ILE A 108 16.89 -21.56 9.10
N LYS A 109 17.24 -20.59 9.95
CA LYS A 109 18.17 -20.82 11.05
C LYS A 109 17.66 -21.90 12.02
N ASP A 110 16.38 -21.81 12.39
CA ASP A 110 15.73 -22.75 13.32
C ASP A 110 15.62 -24.17 12.71
N ASN A 111 15.66 -24.31 11.38
CA ASN A 111 15.60 -25.59 10.66
C ASN A 111 16.94 -26.04 10.05
N SER A 112 18.06 -25.40 10.42
CA SER A 112 19.37 -25.63 9.79
C SER A 112 19.89 -27.07 9.91
N GLU A 113 19.51 -27.81 10.96
CA GLU A 113 19.85 -29.24 11.11
C GLU A 113 19.09 -30.13 10.12
N VAL A 114 17.84 -29.77 9.82
CA VAL A 114 16.95 -30.55 8.94
C VAL A 114 17.19 -30.20 7.47
N ALA A 115 17.46 -28.92 7.20
CA ALA A 115 17.56 -28.37 5.86
C ALA A 115 18.81 -27.49 5.70
N PRO A 116 20.02 -28.07 5.82
CA PRO A 116 21.27 -27.31 5.80
C PRO A 116 21.52 -26.59 4.48
N LEU A 117 20.94 -27.02 3.34
CA LEU A 117 21.13 -26.30 2.08
C LEU A 117 20.52 -24.90 2.09
N PHE A 118 19.44 -24.71 2.86
CA PHE A 118 18.77 -23.42 2.94
C PHE A 118 19.62 -22.34 3.62
N THR A 119 20.60 -22.72 4.45
CA THR A 119 21.49 -21.74 5.09
C THR A 119 22.33 -20.97 4.08
N ASN A 120 22.55 -21.52 2.88
CA ASN A 120 23.24 -20.84 1.79
C ASN A 120 22.46 -19.64 1.23
N TYR A 121 21.16 -19.55 1.52
CA TYR A 121 20.29 -18.48 1.07
C TYR A 121 20.18 -17.31 2.05
N ASN A 122 20.56 -17.53 3.31
CA ASN A 122 20.51 -16.51 4.35
C ASN A 122 21.25 -15.20 4.01
N PRO A 123 22.42 -15.21 3.33
CA PRO A 123 23.11 -13.98 2.94
C PRO A 123 22.31 -13.07 1.98
N ASP A 124 21.37 -13.65 1.23
CA ASP A 124 20.54 -12.92 0.26
C ASP A 124 19.26 -12.34 0.89
N LEU A 125 18.94 -12.72 2.13
CA LEU A 125 17.77 -12.24 2.84
C LEU A 125 18.05 -10.89 3.49
N PHE A 126 17.16 -9.93 3.26
CA PHE A 126 17.20 -8.61 3.85
C PHE A 126 16.78 -8.64 5.33
N ILE A 127 17.68 -8.19 6.22
CA ILE A 127 17.45 -8.15 7.66
C ILE A 127 17.86 -6.79 8.19
N ASP A 128 16.88 -5.92 8.38
CA ASP A 128 17.08 -4.64 9.04
C ASP A 128 15.81 -4.24 9.79
N LYS A 129 15.83 -4.44 11.11
CA LYS A 129 14.70 -4.06 11.98
C LYS A 129 14.54 -2.54 12.08
N MET A 130 15.61 -1.77 11.93
CA MET A 130 15.53 -0.31 11.96
C MET A 130 14.86 0.22 10.69
N PHE A 131 15.17 -0.38 9.54
CA PHE A 131 14.45 -0.11 8.29
C PHE A 131 12.94 -0.36 8.44
N GLU A 132 12.55 -1.53 8.94
CA GLU A 132 11.13 -1.84 9.21
C GLU A 132 10.51 -0.82 10.16
N HIS A 133 11.20 -0.48 11.26
CA HIS A 133 10.71 0.46 12.26
C HIS A 133 10.51 1.88 11.69
N HIS A 134 11.43 2.37 10.85
CA HIS A 134 11.30 3.68 10.20
C HIS A 134 10.04 3.75 9.32
N ILE A 135 9.76 2.70 8.55
CA ILE A 135 8.53 2.64 7.74
C ILE A 135 7.30 2.55 8.63
N GLN A 136 7.32 1.67 9.63
CA GLN A 136 6.20 1.48 10.58
C GLN A 136 5.88 2.72 11.41
N ASN A 137 6.82 3.64 11.62
CA ASN A 137 6.52 4.91 12.29
C ASN A 137 5.70 5.86 11.42
N VAL A 138 5.79 5.72 10.09
CA VAL A 138 5.08 6.59 9.13
C VAL A 138 3.79 5.94 8.64
N ILE A 139 3.80 4.63 8.36
CA ILE A 139 2.71 3.92 7.72
C ILE A 139 2.11 2.88 8.66
N ASP A 140 0.78 2.77 8.67
CA ASP A 140 0.05 1.74 9.42
C ASP A 140 -0.19 0.45 8.62
N GLU A 141 -0.87 -0.50 9.25
CA GLU A 141 -1.19 -1.81 8.67
C GLU A 141 -2.15 -1.75 7.47
N ASN A 142 -2.91 -0.66 7.32
CA ASN A 142 -3.83 -0.45 6.20
C ASN A 142 -3.15 0.26 5.02
N GLY A 143 -1.90 0.70 5.21
CA GLY A 143 -1.16 1.45 4.20
C GLY A 143 -1.53 2.92 4.18
N GLU A 144 -1.99 3.48 5.31
CA GLU A 144 -2.25 4.90 5.49
C GLU A 144 -1.12 5.57 6.27
N VAL A 145 -0.94 6.88 6.06
CA VAL A 145 0.05 7.65 6.83
C VAL A 145 -0.52 7.96 8.20
N LYS A 146 0.19 7.48 9.23
CA LYS A 146 -0.19 7.61 10.64
C LYS A 146 -0.33 9.08 11.04
N GLU A 147 -1.31 9.37 11.88
CA GLU A 147 -1.51 10.71 12.44
C GLU A 147 -0.27 11.21 13.20
N LYS A 148 0.41 10.29 13.88
CA LYS A 148 1.62 10.59 14.68
C LYS A 148 2.93 10.40 13.90
N ALA A 149 2.88 10.30 12.57
CA ALA A 149 4.07 10.15 11.74
C ALA A 149 5.04 11.34 11.88
N SER A 150 4.51 12.54 12.15
CA SER A 150 5.30 13.70 12.54
C SER A 150 4.50 14.61 13.49
N LYS A 151 5.22 15.46 14.24
CA LYS A 151 4.58 16.49 15.09
C LYS A 151 3.78 17.49 14.25
N GLU A 152 4.31 17.85 13.08
CA GLU A 152 3.68 18.79 12.15
C GLU A 152 2.39 18.22 11.58
N LEU A 153 2.41 16.97 11.08
CA LEU A 153 1.22 16.30 10.55
C LEU A 153 0.13 16.16 11.62
N SER A 154 0.52 15.81 12.84
CA SER A 154 -0.41 15.72 13.97
C SER A 154 -1.04 17.07 14.31
N SER A 155 -0.27 18.16 14.28
CA SER A 155 -0.79 19.52 14.48
C SER A 155 -1.75 19.90 13.37
N LEU A 156 -1.35 19.74 12.10
CA LEU A 156 -2.16 20.08 10.93
C LEU A 156 -3.50 19.34 10.94
N ARG A 157 -3.50 18.03 11.20
CA ARG A 157 -4.74 17.24 11.30
C ARG A 157 -5.63 17.67 12.45
N LYS A 158 -5.04 18.09 13.58
CA LYS A 158 -5.80 18.65 14.70
C LYS A 158 -6.44 19.99 14.29
N ASP A 159 -5.66 20.90 13.72
CA ASP A 159 -6.15 22.22 13.30
C ASP A 159 -7.26 22.10 12.25
N ILE A 160 -7.13 21.16 11.29
CA ILE A 160 -8.20 20.83 10.33
C ILE A 160 -9.47 20.41 11.04
N ARG A 161 -9.39 19.47 11.99
CA ARG A 161 -10.57 18.98 12.73
C ARG A 161 -11.22 20.08 13.58
N ASP A 162 -10.42 20.90 14.24
CA ASP A 162 -10.90 22.00 15.08
C ASP A 162 -11.63 23.05 14.22
N LYS A 163 -11.03 23.46 13.08
CA LYS A 163 -11.64 24.42 12.14
C LYS A 163 -12.87 23.87 11.43
N GLN A 164 -12.87 22.59 11.06
CA GLN A 164 -14.06 21.91 10.54
C GLN A 164 -15.19 21.91 11.57
N GLY A 165 -14.88 21.68 12.85
CA GLY A 165 -15.86 21.77 13.93
C GLY A 165 -16.45 23.17 14.10
N GLU A 166 -15.64 24.23 13.97
CA GLU A 166 -16.09 25.62 13.97
C GLU A 166 -16.99 25.93 12.76
N LEU A 167 -16.58 25.50 11.56
CA LEU A 167 -17.33 25.68 10.32
C LEU A 167 -18.71 25.01 10.39
N ILE A 168 -18.77 23.75 10.85
CA ILE A 168 -20.03 23.02 11.01
C ILE A 168 -20.97 23.74 11.98
N LYS A 169 -20.44 24.25 13.12
CA LYS A 169 -21.25 25.02 14.08
C LYS A 169 -21.79 26.32 13.46
N SER A 170 -20.98 27.01 12.67
CA SER A 170 -21.38 28.24 11.97
C SER A 170 -22.48 27.96 10.95
N ILE A 171 -22.29 26.95 10.10
CA ILE A 171 -23.28 26.58 9.09
C ILE A 171 -24.58 26.09 9.73
N ASN A 172 -24.53 25.27 10.78
CA ASN A 172 -25.74 24.81 11.47
C ASN A 172 -26.55 25.98 12.05
N ARG A 173 -25.88 27.04 12.55
CA ARG A 173 -26.57 28.26 13.01
C ARG A 173 -27.28 28.98 11.86
N ILE A 174 -26.65 29.05 10.69
CA ILE A 174 -27.22 29.66 9.48
C ILE A 174 -28.37 28.81 8.95
N MET A 175 -28.18 27.49 8.81
CA MET A 175 -29.22 26.57 8.34
C MET A 175 -30.47 26.63 9.21
N LYS A 176 -30.33 26.62 10.54
CA LYS A 176 -31.48 26.75 11.45
C LYS A 176 -32.31 28.01 11.18
N SER A 177 -31.65 29.14 10.89
CA SER A 177 -32.37 30.38 10.55
C SER A 177 -33.07 30.36 9.17
N LEU A 178 -32.60 29.50 8.25
CA LEU A 178 -33.16 29.33 6.91
C LEU A 178 -34.25 28.25 6.86
N GLU A 179 -34.15 27.22 7.69
CA GLU A 179 -35.17 26.18 7.92
C GLU A 179 -36.45 26.79 8.49
N ASP A 180 -36.33 27.69 9.48
CA ASP A 180 -37.44 28.47 10.05
C ASP A 180 -38.22 29.28 8.97
N GLN A 181 -37.64 29.44 7.77
CA GLN A 181 -38.21 30.18 6.63
C GLN A 181 -38.59 29.28 5.44
N GLU A 182 -38.58 27.95 5.58
CA GLU A 182 -38.86 26.95 4.52
C GLU A 182 -37.98 27.08 3.24
N MET A 183 -36.79 27.68 3.37
CA MET A 183 -35.92 28.00 2.21
C MET A 183 -34.98 26.87 1.77
N VAL A 184 -34.82 25.86 2.62
CA VAL A 184 -33.93 24.71 2.42
C VAL A 184 -34.77 23.48 2.07
N ARG A 185 -34.30 22.63 1.15
CA ARG A 185 -35.02 21.39 0.75
C ARG A 185 -34.61 20.17 1.57
N GLU A 186 -33.36 20.10 2.00
CA GLU A 186 -32.77 18.93 2.63
C GLU A 186 -31.82 19.39 3.74
N ASP A 187 -31.98 18.82 4.95
CA ASP A 187 -31.20 19.15 6.18
C ASP A 187 -29.79 18.55 6.16
N TYR A 188 -29.06 18.63 5.03
CA TYR A 188 -27.69 18.12 4.99
C TYR A 188 -26.66 19.12 4.46
N LEU A 189 -25.65 19.34 5.29
CA LEU A 189 -24.37 19.93 4.93
C LEU A 189 -23.80 19.19 3.72
N THR A 190 -23.43 19.93 2.67
CA THR A 190 -22.82 19.35 1.47
C THR A 190 -21.43 19.91 1.26
N LEU A 191 -20.51 19.06 0.78
CA LEU A 191 -19.20 19.48 0.29
C LEU A 191 -19.25 19.66 -1.23
N ARG A 192 -18.81 20.82 -1.73
CA ARG A 192 -18.60 21.11 -3.16
C ARG A 192 -17.17 21.63 -3.33
N ASP A 193 -16.39 20.96 -4.16
CA ASP A 193 -14.98 21.33 -4.43
C ASP A 193 -14.12 21.49 -3.16
N GLY A 194 -14.40 20.68 -2.13
CA GLY A 194 -13.72 20.74 -0.84
C GLY A 194 -14.16 21.88 0.08
N ARG A 195 -15.18 22.66 -0.31
CA ARG A 195 -15.83 23.69 0.50
C ARG A 195 -17.16 23.22 1.03
N MET A 196 -17.45 23.59 2.26
CA MET A 196 -18.75 23.33 2.85
C MET A 196 -19.74 24.41 2.41
N VAL A 197 -20.88 23.97 1.87
CA VAL A 197 -21.90 24.82 1.24
C VAL A 197 -23.29 24.44 1.74
N ILE A 198 -24.21 25.40 1.66
CA ILE A 198 -25.62 25.23 2.02
C ILE A 198 -26.44 25.07 0.73
N PRO A 199 -27.26 24.00 0.59
CA PRO A 199 -28.21 23.88 -0.50
C PRO A 199 -29.43 24.79 -0.25
N ILE A 200 -29.72 25.69 -1.19
CA ILE A 200 -30.86 26.61 -1.12
C ILE A 200 -31.72 26.45 -2.37
N LYS A 201 -33.05 26.51 -2.23
CA LYS A 201 -33.96 26.53 -3.39
C LYS A 201 -33.60 27.70 -4.31
N ALA A 202 -33.54 27.48 -5.61
CA ALA A 202 -33.07 28.48 -6.57
C ALA A 202 -33.84 29.81 -6.51
N GLU A 203 -35.14 29.76 -6.18
CA GLU A 203 -36.00 30.93 -5.97
C GLU A 203 -35.58 31.79 -4.76
N HIS A 204 -34.94 31.18 -3.76
CA HIS A 204 -34.47 31.86 -2.55
C HIS A 204 -32.98 32.20 -2.56
N LYS A 205 -32.27 32.00 -3.68
CA LYS A 205 -30.80 32.19 -3.76
C LYS A 205 -30.28 33.59 -3.39
N ARG A 206 -31.15 34.61 -3.38
CA ARG A 206 -30.80 36.00 -2.98
C ARG A 206 -30.96 36.28 -1.48
N HIS A 207 -31.55 35.36 -0.72
CA HIS A 207 -31.82 35.55 0.71
C HIS A 207 -30.58 35.28 1.58
N LEU A 208 -29.74 34.35 1.16
CA LEU A 208 -28.44 34.13 1.80
C LEU A 208 -27.36 34.90 1.05
N ARG A 209 -26.64 35.78 1.77
CA ARG A 209 -25.43 36.41 1.25
C ARG A 209 -24.30 35.40 1.21
N GLY A 210 -23.70 35.23 0.03
CA GLY A 210 -22.66 34.24 -0.16
C GLY A 210 -22.28 34.06 -1.62
N PHE A 211 -21.46 33.05 -1.86
CA PHE A 211 -20.89 32.73 -3.16
C PHE A 211 -21.53 31.45 -3.69
N ILE A 212 -22.07 31.51 -4.90
CA ILE A 212 -22.64 30.33 -5.58
C ILE A 212 -21.48 29.49 -6.13
N HIS A 213 -21.38 28.24 -5.69
CA HIS A 213 -20.36 27.31 -6.17
C HIS A 213 -20.85 26.39 -7.29
N SER A 214 -22.11 25.95 -7.19
CA SER A 214 -22.69 25.04 -8.17
C SER A 214 -24.21 25.11 -8.15
N GLU A 215 -24.84 24.58 -9.19
CA GLU A 215 -26.28 24.36 -9.27
C GLU A 215 -26.55 22.87 -9.51
N SER A 216 -27.67 22.37 -8.97
CA SER A 216 -28.13 21.00 -9.24
C SER A 216 -28.41 20.79 -10.74
N SER A 217 -28.35 19.56 -11.22
CA SER A 217 -28.64 19.22 -12.63
C SER A 217 -30.04 19.65 -13.09
N THR A 218 -31.00 19.75 -12.17
CA THR A 218 -32.37 20.22 -12.45
C THR A 218 -32.53 21.74 -12.34
N GLY A 219 -31.48 22.47 -11.91
CA GLY A 219 -31.51 23.91 -11.65
C GLY A 219 -32.34 24.34 -10.44
N GLN A 220 -32.91 23.40 -9.68
CA GLN A 220 -33.83 23.70 -8.58
C GLN A 220 -33.13 24.03 -7.26
N THR A 221 -31.89 23.59 -7.09
CA THR A 221 -31.08 23.83 -5.88
C THR A 221 -29.77 24.52 -6.27
N VAL A 222 -29.44 25.58 -5.55
CA VAL A 222 -28.19 26.35 -5.66
C VAL A 222 -27.37 26.10 -4.40
N TYR A 223 -26.09 25.79 -4.56
CA TYR A 223 -25.18 25.55 -3.45
C TYR A 223 -24.38 26.82 -3.14
N ILE A 224 -24.64 27.42 -1.98
CA ILE A 224 -24.09 28.71 -1.60
C ILE A 224 -23.13 28.54 -0.43
N GLU A 225 -21.92 29.09 -0.53
CA GLU A 225 -21.02 29.33 0.59
C GLU A 225 -21.39 30.65 1.27
N PRO A 226 -21.88 30.64 2.52
CA PRO A 226 -22.17 31.86 3.25
C PRO A 226 -20.93 32.73 3.42
N GLU A 227 -21.10 34.05 3.30
CA GLU A 227 -20.02 35.04 3.49
C GLU A 227 -19.32 34.87 4.86
N GLN A 228 -20.09 34.54 5.91
CA GLN A 228 -19.57 34.35 7.28
C GLN A 228 -18.68 33.11 7.44
N THR A 229 -18.69 32.21 6.46
CA THR A 229 -17.93 30.95 6.49
C THR A 229 -16.73 30.94 5.54
N LEU A 230 -16.59 31.98 4.72
CA LEU A 230 -15.56 32.07 3.68
C LEU A 230 -14.15 31.96 4.25
N GLU A 231 -13.86 32.67 5.34
CA GLU A 231 -12.54 32.64 5.98
C GLU A 231 -12.21 31.24 6.52
N LEU A 232 -13.15 30.60 7.22
CA LEU A 232 -12.98 29.25 7.75
C LEU A 232 -12.78 28.20 6.64
N ASN A 233 -13.55 28.27 5.56
CA ASN A 233 -13.38 27.40 4.40
C ASN A 233 -11.98 27.58 3.77
N ASN A 234 -11.54 28.83 3.58
CA ASN A 234 -10.21 29.11 3.04
C ASN A 234 -9.09 28.60 3.94
N GLU A 235 -9.22 28.77 5.25
CA GLU A 235 -8.25 28.27 6.23
C GLU A 235 -8.17 26.74 6.20
N ILE A 236 -9.30 26.04 6.19
CA ILE A 236 -9.35 24.57 6.06
C ILE A 236 -8.69 24.10 4.76
N ILE A 237 -8.96 24.77 3.63
CA ILE A 237 -8.31 24.44 2.36
C ILE A 237 -6.79 24.62 2.45
N SER A 238 -6.33 25.73 3.02
CA SER A 238 -4.90 26.00 3.22
C SER A 238 -4.24 24.93 4.10
N LEU A 239 -4.89 24.55 5.20
CA LEU A 239 -4.43 23.49 6.09
C LEU A 239 -4.38 22.13 5.39
N ASN A 240 -5.39 21.78 4.58
CA ASN A 240 -5.39 20.55 3.79
C ASN A 240 -4.23 20.53 2.77
N PHE A 241 -3.90 21.67 2.15
CA PHE A 241 -2.72 21.76 1.28
C PHE A 241 -1.41 21.58 2.05
N ALA A 242 -1.32 22.16 3.25
CA ALA A 242 -0.17 21.94 4.13
C ALA A 242 -0.04 20.47 4.55
N GLU A 243 -1.15 19.82 4.93
CA GLU A 243 -1.18 18.39 5.29
C GLU A 243 -0.69 17.52 4.14
N ARG A 244 -1.18 17.76 2.91
CA ARG A 244 -0.74 17.02 1.72
C ARG A 244 0.75 17.15 1.46
N ARG A 245 1.31 18.37 1.59
CA ARG A 245 2.75 18.60 1.44
C ARG A 245 3.57 17.87 2.50
N GLU A 246 3.08 17.84 3.74
CA GLU A 246 3.75 17.13 4.83
C GLU A 246 3.71 15.60 4.64
N VAL A 247 2.57 15.06 4.20
CA VAL A 247 2.45 13.65 3.81
C VAL A 247 3.42 13.32 2.67
N GLU A 248 3.46 14.15 1.63
CA GLU A 248 4.38 13.98 0.50
C GLU A 248 5.85 14.00 0.95
N ARG A 249 6.22 14.93 1.85
CA ARG A 249 7.56 14.99 2.45
C ARG A 249 7.94 13.69 3.15
N LEU A 250 7.05 13.17 4.01
CA LEU A 250 7.26 11.91 4.73
C LEU A 250 7.42 10.72 3.77
N LEU A 251 6.55 10.62 2.76
CA LEU A 251 6.63 9.55 1.75
C LEU A 251 7.91 9.64 0.92
N LYS A 252 8.37 10.85 0.60
CA LYS A 252 9.65 11.08 -0.10
C LYS A 252 10.85 10.63 0.74
N GLU A 253 10.82 10.89 2.05
CA GLU A 253 11.87 10.45 2.97
C GLU A 253 11.97 8.92 3.04
N ILE A 254 10.82 8.25 3.18
CA ILE A 254 10.76 6.79 3.18
C ILE A 254 11.14 6.20 1.82
N THR A 255 10.70 6.83 0.72
CA THR A 255 11.10 6.41 -0.64
C THR A 255 12.61 6.47 -0.81
N ARG A 256 13.25 7.53 -0.31
CA ARG A 256 14.71 7.65 -0.33
C ARG A 256 15.39 6.59 0.53
N LEU A 257 14.83 6.25 1.68
CA LEU A 257 15.33 5.16 2.53
C LEU A 257 15.28 3.82 1.78
N ILE A 258 14.16 3.52 1.13
CA ILE A 258 13.98 2.33 0.28
C ILE A 258 14.99 2.35 -0.88
N GLY A 259 15.16 3.48 -1.56
CA GLY A 259 16.09 3.62 -2.68
C GLY A 259 17.53 3.25 -2.34
N LYS A 260 17.98 3.55 -1.10
CA LYS A 260 19.31 3.17 -0.61
C LYS A 260 19.49 1.65 -0.45
N GLU A 261 18.43 0.96 -0.05
CA GLU A 261 18.43 -0.49 0.19
C GLU A 261 17.85 -1.29 -0.99
N SER A 262 17.50 -0.62 -2.09
CA SER A 262 16.75 -1.19 -3.23
C SER A 262 17.40 -2.45 -3.81
N GLU A 263 18.72 -2.47 -3.99
CA GLU A 263 19.42 -3.66 -4.52
C GLU A 263 19.35 -4.84 -3.56
N LYS A 264 19.52 -4.61 -2.24
CA LYS A 264 19.42 -5.69 -1.24
C LYS A 264 17.98 -6.21 -1.14
N LEU A 265 17.00 -5.31 -1.17
CA LEU A 265 15.58 -5.67 -1.21
C LEU A 265 15.24 -6.48 -2.46
N LYS A 266 15.81 -6.12 -3.62
CA LYS A 266 15.62 -6.87 -4.87
C LYS A 266 16.21 -8.27 -4.77
N VAL A 267 17.44 -8.42 -4.29
CA VAL A 267 18.05 -9.73 -4.05
C VAL A 267 17.19 -10.57 -3.11
N SER A 268 16.69 -9.94 -2.04
CA SER A 268 15.79 -10.62 -1.10
C SER A 268 14.45 -10.99 -1.72
N LEU A 269 13.89 -10.19 -2.64
CA LEU A 269 12.66 -10.49 -3.37
C LEU A 269 12.85 -11.75 -4.22
N GLU A 270 13.94 -11.82 -5.00
CA GLU A 270 14.27 -13.02 -5.78
C GLU A 270 14.46 -14.23 -4.87
N ARG A 271 15.12 -14.05 -3.72
CA ARG A 271 15.40 -15.16 -2.83
C ARG A 271 14.16 -15.70 -2.14
N VAL A 272 13.30 -14.82 -1.64
CA VAL A 272 12.01 -15.20 -1.04
C VAL A 272 11.14 -15.92 -2.09
N ALA A 273 11.09 -15.41 -3.32
CA ALA A 273 10.36 -16.03 -4.41
C ALA A 273 10.88 -17.43 -4.78
N TYR A 274 12.21 -17.60 -4.83
CA TYR A 274 12.81 -18.92 -5.06
C TYR A 274 12.47 -19.90 -3.94
N ILE A 275 12.60 -19.49 -2.68
CA ILE A 275 12.27 -20.34 -1.55
C ILE A 275 10.79 -20.74 -1.58
N ASP A 276 9.89 -19.79 -1.81
CA ASP A 276 8.46 -20.05 -2.03
C ASP A 276 8.22 -21.08 -3.14
N SER A 277 8.90 -20.95 -4.28
CA SER A 277 8.77 -21.91 -5.40
C SER A 277 9.26 -23.34 -5.08
N VAL A 278 10.17 -23.49 -4.12
CA VAL A 278 10.70 -24.79 -3.70
C VAL A 278 9.78 -25.46 -2.68
N PHE A 279 9.06 -24.67 -1.86
CA PHE A 279 8.09 -25.16 -0.89
C PHE A 279 6.72 -25.51 -1.51
N ALA A 280 6.41 -24.95 -2.68
CA ALA A 280 5.20 -25.25 -3.46
C ALA A 280 5.23 -26.63 -4.11
#